data_AF-A0A7S0HFF9-F1
#
_entry.id   AF-A0A7S0HFF9-F1
#
_cell.length_a   1.000
_cell.length_b   1.000
_cell.length_c   1.000
_cell.angle_alpha   90.00
_cell.angle_beta   90.00
_cell.angle_gamma   90.00
#
_symmetry.space_group_name_H-M   'P 1'
#
loop_
_entity.id
_entity.type
_entity.pdbx_description
1 polymer ?
#
loop_
_entity_poly.entity_id
_entity_poly.type
_entity_poly.pdbx_seq_one_letter_code
_entity_poly.pdbx_strand_id
1 'polypeptide(L)'
;GRFDREVDIGVPDENGRLEVLRIKTKNMKLGDDVDLEQLAKETHGYVGADIAALCTEGAMQCIREKMDVIDLDDDEIDAEILDSMAVTQENFRTALGASNPSALRETVVEVPNVTWNDIGGLEGVKRELQEVVQYPVEFPEKFEKFGMSPSKGVLFYGPPGCGKTLLAKAIANECQANFISIKGPELLTMWFGESEANVRDLFDKARQAAPCVIFFDEMDSIAKARGSGGAGGSEAGDRVINQILTEMDGMGAKKSVFIIGATNRPDIIDPAVLRPGRLDQ
;
A
#
# COMPACT_ATOMS: atom_id res chain seq x y z
N GLY A 1 -7.24 32.85 8.73
CA GLY A 1 -6.68 31.65 9.40
C GLY A 1 -5.19 31.66 9.19
N ARG A 2 -4.41 30.90 9.96
CA ARG A 2 -2.92 30.96 9.90
C ARG A 2 -2.28 29.92 8.98
N PHE A 3 -3.02 28.89 8.56
CA PHE A 3 -2.55 27.88 7.61
C PHE A 3 -3.61 27.68 6.53
N ASP A 4 -3.22 27.89 5.27
CA ASP A 4 -4.10 27.81 4.10
C ASP A 4 -3.84 26.55 3.24
N ARG A 5 -2.82 25.76 3.59
CA ARG A 5 -2.42 24.53 2.89
C ARG A 5 -1.93 23.49 3.89
N GLU A 6 -2.28 22.24 3.63
CA GLU A 6 -1.80 21.06 4.32
C GLU A 6 -1.03 20.20 3.31
N VAL A 7 0.12 19.65 3.73
CA VAL A 7 0.93 18.75 2.93
C VAL A 7 1.20 17.52 3.79
N ASP A 8 0.70 16.38 3.36
CA ASP A 8 0.93 15.10 4.02
C ASP A 8 2.27 14.51 3.55
N ILE A 9 3.06 13.99 4.49
CA ILE A 9 4.33 13.32 4.22
C ILE A 9 4.17 11.88 4.69
N GLY A 10 3.79 11.01 3.76
CA GLY A 10 3.54 9.60 4.02
C GLY A 10 4.81 8.75 4.12
N VAL A 11 4.61 7.48 4.45
CA VAL A 11 5.64 6.43 4.42
C VAL A 11 6.15 6.26 2.98
N PRO A 12 7.48 6.19 2.75
CA PRO A 12 8.03 6.02 1.41
C PRO A 12 7.67 4.66 0.79
N ASP A 13 7.39 4.68 -0.51
CA ASP A 13 7.23 3.50 -1.36
C ASP A 13 8.59 2.81 -1.62
N GLU A 14 8.62 1.69 -2.36
CA GLU A 14 9.87 0.95 -2.64
C GLU A 14 10.95 1.85 -3.26
N ASN A 15 10.58 2.71 -4.22
CA ASN A 15 11.50 3.63 -4.88
C ASN A 15 12.02 4.70 -3.92
N GLY A 16 11.13 5.31 -3.12
CA GLY A 16 11.50 6.27 -2.10
C GLY A 16 12.44 5.67 -1.05
N ARG A 17 12.20 4.41 -0.65
CA ARG A 17 13.11 3.70 0.26
C ARG A 17 14.48 3.45 -0.37
N LEU A 18 14.53 3.07 -1.64
CA LEU A 18 15.77 2.93 -2.39
C LEU A 18 16.55 4.26 -2.46
N GLU A 19 15.86 5.38 -2.69
CA GLU A 19 16.50 6.71 -2.67
C GLU A 19 17.06 7.06 -1.29
N VAL A 20 16.29 6.81 -0.22
CA VAL A 20 16.77 7.02 1.15
C VAL A 20 17.98 6.14 1.45
N LEU A 21 17.95 4.86 1.07
CA LEU A 21 19.08 3.94 1.19
C LEU A 21 20.32 4.51 0.48
N ARG A 22 20.19 4.91 -0.79
CA ARG A 22 21.29 5.52 -1.57
C ARG A 22 21.87 6.77 -0.92
N ILE A 23 21.01 7.62 -0.35
CA ILE A 23 21.45 8.83 0.36
C ILE A 23 22.20 8.47 1.65
N LYS A 24 21.67 7.51 2.42
CA LYS A 24 22.24 7.12 3.72
C LYS A 24 23.52 6.30 3.59
N THR A 25 23.68 5.54 2.51
CA THR A 25 24.89 4.75 2.23
C THR A 25 25.93 5.48 1.39
N LYS A 26 25.67 6.72 0.92
CA LYS A 26 26.58 7.48 0.04
C LYS A 26 28.01 7.62 0.56
N ASN A 27 28.19 7.73 1.88
CA ASN A 27 29.49 7.87 2.53
C ASN A 27 29.99 6.56 3.16
N MET A 28 29.28 5.45 2.95
CA MET A 28 29.64 4.14 3.45
C MET A 28 30.42 3.40 2.37
N LYS A 29 31.52 2.74 2.73
CA LYS A 29 32.18 1.78 1.84
C LYS A 29 31.33 0.52 1.81
N LEU A 30 30.63 0.29 0.71
CA LEU A 30 29.80 -0.91 0.52
C LEU A 30 30.62 -2.02 -0.14
N GLY A 31 30.33 -3.27 0.22
CA GLY A 31 30.80 -4.44 -0.50
C GLY A 31 30.12 -4.57 -1.86
N ASP A 32 30.79 -5.23 -2.81
CA ASP A 32 30.25 -5.47 -4.16
C ASP A 32 29.00 -6.39 -4.15
N ASP A 33 28.76 -7.08 -3.04
CA ASP A 33 27.62 -7.96 -2.80
C ASP A 33 26.36 -7.22 -2.33
N VAL A 34 26.45 -5.92 -2.02
CA VAL A 34 25.33 -5.16 -1.47
C VAL A 34 24.30 -4.81 -2.55
N ASP A 35 23.09 -5.33 -2.37
CA ASP A 35 21.93 -5.03 -3.22
C ASP A 35 20.95 -4.11 -2.47
N LEU A 36 21.05 -2.80 -2.75
CA LEU A 36 20.15 -1.80 -2.17
C LEU A 36 18.72 -1.91 -2.69
N GLU A 37 18.50 -2.44 -3.90
CA GLU A 37 17.16 -2.66 -4.45
C GLU A 37 16.46 -3.80 -3.71
N GLN A 38 17.19 -4.87 -3.40
CA GLN A 38 16.69 -5.93 -2.53
C GLN A 38 16.33 -5.40 -1.14
N LEU A 39 17.19 -4.58 -0.52
CA LEU A 39 16.91 -3.99 0.79
C LEU A 39 15.67 -3.08 0.77
N ALA A 40 15.45 -2.32 -0.31
CA ALA A 40 14.26 -1.49 -0.47
C ALA A 40 12.95 -2.31 -0.50
N LYS A 41 12.99 -3.51 -1.11
CA LYS A 41 11.87 -4.46 -1.15
C LYS A 41 11.58 -5.06 0.23
N GLU A 42 12.62 -5.38 0.99
CA GLU A 42 12.49 -6.03 2.31
C GLU A 42 12.11 -5.05 3.44
N THR A 43 12.26 -3.74 3.22
CA THR A 43 12.00 -2.67 4.21
C THR A 43 10.59 -2.08 4.12
N HIS A 44 9.58 -2.91 3.84
CA HIS A 44 8.19 -2.43 3.78
C HIS A 44 7.74 -1.79 5.12
N GLY A 45 7.16 -0.59 5.04
CA GLY A 45 6.70 0.15 6.22
C GLY A 45 7.81 0.87 7.01
N TYR A 46 9.05 0.87 6.51
CA TYR A 46 10.14 1.67 7.09
C TYR A 46 9.98 3.14 6.67
N VAL A 47 10.06 4.05 7.63
CA VAL A 47 10.18 5.48 7.36
C VAL A 47 11.65 5.87 7.17
N GLY A 48 11.91 7.11 6.72
CA GLY A 48 13.28 7.57 6.49
C GLY A 48 14.21 7.47 7.71
N ALA A 49 13.65 7.58 8.92
CA ALA A 49 14.38 7.36 10.17
C ALA A 49 14.72 5.88 10.40
N ASP A 50 13.80 4.95 10.13
CA ASP A 50 14.03 3.52 10.26
C ASP A 50 15.13 3.05 9.30
N ILE A 51 15.12 3.56 8.05
CA ILE A 51 16.17 3.25 7.06
C ILE A 51 17.52 3.81 7.50
N ALA A 52 17.54 5.02 8.07
CA ALA A 52 18.77 5.59 8.59
C ALA A 52 19.34 4.75 9.75
N ALA A 53 18.47 4.30 10.67
CA ALA A 53 18.83 3.40 11.75
C ALA A 53 19.35 2.06 11.22
N LEU A 54 18.68 1.48 10.22
CA LEU A 54 19.12 0.25 9.54
C LEU A 54 20.54 0.39 8.96
N CYS A 55 20.82 1.48 8.24
CA CYS A 55 22.15 1.73 7.67
C CYS A 55 23.21 1.90 8.76
N THR A 56 22.84 2.57 9.86
CA THR A 56 23.74 2.80 11.00
C THR A 56 24.06 1.46 11.69
N GLU A 57 23.06 0.63 11.91
CA GLU A 57 23.24 -0.69 12.54
C GLU A 57 24.04 -1.64 11.65
N GLY A 58 23.84 -1.62 10.33
CA GLY A 58 24.67 -2.36 9.37
C GLY A 58 26.14 -1.94 9.42
N ALA A 59 26.42 -0.63 9.47
CA ALA A 59 27.78 -0.12 9.67
C ALA A 59 28.38 -0.56 11.02
N MET A 60 27.60 -0.47 12.10
CA MET A 60 28.03 -0.90 13.43
C MET A 60 28.31 -2.40 13.47
N GLN A 61 27.56 -3.21 12.75
CA GLN A 61 27.82 -4.64 12.63
C GLN A 61 29.16 -4.93 11.94
N CYS A 62 29.46 -4.23 10.85
CA CYS A 62 30.77 -4.30 10.18
C CYS A 62 31.92 -3.90 11.14
N ILE A 63 31.74 -2.83 11.92
CA ILE A 63 32.73 -2.40 12.92
C ILE A 63 32.94 -3.48 13.99
N ARG A 64 31.86 -4.05 14.53
CA ARG A 64 31.92 -5.09 15.57
C ARG A 64 32.67 -6.33 15.10
N GLU A 65 32.53 -6.71 13.83
CA GLU A 65 33.26 -7.86 13.24
C GLU A 65 34.76 -7.61 13.10
N LYS A 66 35.19 -6.36 13.05
CA LYS A 66 36.59 -5.94 12.91
C LYS A 66 37.19 -5.44 14.23
N MET A 67 36.40 -5.36 15.28
CA MET A 67 36.77 -4.79 16.58
C MET A 67 37.94 -5.52 17.25
N ASP A 68 38.10 -6.83 17.01
CA ASP A 68 39.23 -7.61 17.53
C ASP A 68 40.58 -7.25 16.86
N VAL A 69 40.54 -6.57 15.71
CA VAL A 69 41.71 -6.18 14.91
C VAL A 69 42.01 -4.69 15.06
N ILE A 70 41.04 -3.90 15.52
CA ILE A 70 41.18 -2.47 15.76
C ILE A 70 41.87 -2.28 17.10
N ASP A 71 43.04 -1.64 17.10
CA ASP A 71 43.66 -1.17 18.34
C ASP A 71 42.88 0.04 18.87
N LEU A 72 42.28 -0.10 20.05
CA LEU A 72 41.47 0.95 20.68
C LEU A 72 42.32 1.94 21.48
N ASP A 73 43.61 1.65 21.68
CA ASP A 73 44.54 2.51 22.43
C ASP A 73 45.20 3.57 21.52
N ASP A 74 45.06 3.45 20.19
CA ASP A 74 45.59 4.40 19.22
C ASP A 74 44.54 5.45 18.80
N ASP A 75 44.97 6.70 18.57
CA ASP A 75 44.06 7.82 18.26
C ASP A 75 43.57 7.76 16.79
N GLU A 76 44.26 7.01 15.92
CA GLU A 76 43.93 6.84 14.50
C GLU A 76 43.86 5.35 14.12
N ILE A 77 42.90 5.00 13.27
CA ILE A 77 42.76 3.64 12.73
C ILE A 77 43.67 3.50 11.50
N ASP A 78 44.45 2.42 11.45
CA ASP A 78 45.31 2.10 10.31
C ASP A 78 44.55 2.11 8.98
N ALA A 79 45.16 2.73 7.97
CA ALA A 79 44.59 2.85 6.63
C ALA A 79 44.27 1.48 6.00
N GLU A 80 45.06 0.44 6.30
CA GLU A 80 44.84 -0.93 5.80
C GLU A 80 43.58 -1.56 6.43
N ILE A 81 43.31 -1.29 7.71
CA ILE A 81 42.09 -1.74 8.39
C ILE A 81 40.89 -1.00 7.80
N LEU A 82 40.98 0.33 7.68
CA LEU A 82 39.93 1.16 7.05
C LEU A 82 39.62 0.72 5.62
N ASP A 83 40.64 0.33 4.84
CA ASP A 83 40.41 -0.16 3.49
C ASP A 83 39.75 -1.54 3.45
N SER A 84 39.95 -2.35 4.49
CA SER A 84 39.26 -3.66 4.62
C SER A 84 37.84 -3.56 5.17
N MET A 85 37.42 -2.39 5.68
CA MET A 85 36.10 -2.16 6.25
C MET A 85 35.09 -1.80 5.16
N ALA A 86 34.46 -2.83 4.60
CA ALA A 86 33.32 -2.69 3.70
C ALA A 86 32.07 -3.31 4.35
N VAL A 87 30.96 -2.57 4.34
CA VAL A 87 29.67 -3.06 4.82
C VAL A 87 29.09 -4.00 3.78
N THR A 88 28.84 -5.24 4.17
CA THR A 88 28.37 -6.33 3.29
C THR A 88 26.86 -6.51 3.39
N GLN A 89 26.29 -7.29 2.47
CA GLN A 89 24.85 -7.63 2.50
C GLN A 89 24.49 -8.37 3.79
N GLU A 90 25.40 -9.17 4.35
CA GLU A 90 25.16 -9.92 5.59
C GLU A 90 25.07 -8.99 6.81
N ASN A 91 25.82 -7.89 6.83
CA ASN A 91 25.68 -6.88 7.88
C ASN A 91 24.29 -6.24 7.85
N PHE A 92 23.76 -5.94 6.66
CA PHE A 92 22.39 -5.44 6.51
C PHE A 92 21.33 -6.48 6.89
N ARG A 93 21.50 -7.76 6.53
CA ARG A 93 20.59 -8.83 6.96
C ARG A 93 20.53 -8.96 8.48
N THR A 94 21.67 -8.89 9.13
CA THR A 94 21.76 -8.92 10.60
C THR A 94 21.01 -7.72 11.19
N ALA A 95 21.21 -6.52 10.63
CA ALA A 95 20.52 -5.31 11.05
C ALA A 95 18.99 -5.40 10.85
N LEU A 96 18.53 -5.95 9.73
CA LEU A 96 17.10 -6.20 9.47
C LEU A 96 16.45 -7.12 10.51
N GLY A 97 17.19 -8.11 11.01
CA GLY A 97 16.71 -8.99 12.08
C GLY A 97 16.53 -8.29 13.43
N ALA A 98 17.19 -7.15 13.64
CA ALA A 98 17.13 -6.36 14.87
C ALA A 98 16.21 -5.13 14.76
N SER A 99 15.85 -4.71 13.55
CA SER A 99 15.02 -3.52 13.32
C SER A 99 13.53 -3.84 13.20
N ASN A 100 12.71 -3.05 13.88
CA ASN A 100 11.25 -3.09 13.72
C ASN A 100 10.78 -1.85 12.94
N PRO A 101 9.92 -2.01 11.91
CA PRO A 101 9.40 -0.86 11.17
C PRO A 101 8.44 -0.04 12.03
N SER A 102 8.58 1.29 11.98
CA SER A 102 7.74 2.19 12.78
C SER A 102 6.31 2.30 12.24
N ALA A 103 6.09 2.08 10.94
CA ALA A 103 4.80 2.34 10.28
C ALA A 103 4.01 1.09 9.88
N LEU A 104 4.31 -0.09 10.43
CA LEU A 104 3.58 -1.34 10.14
C LEU A 104 2.06 -1.27 10.40
N ARG A 105 1.62 -0.33 11.24
CA ARG A 105 0.19 -0.14 11.59
C ARG A 105 -0.53 0.88 10.73
N GLU A 106 0.18 1.61 9.88
CA GLU A 106 -0.41 2.64 9.05
C GLU A 106 -0.84 2.04 7.70
N THR A 107 -1.97 2.51 7.16
CA THR A 107 -2.39 2.17 5.80
C THR A 107 -1.35 2.72 4.82
N VAL A 108 -0.53 1.82 4.27
CA VAL A 108 0.54 2.18 3.33
C VAL A 108 -0.10 2.54 1.99
N VAL A 109 0.30 3.70 1.48
CA VAL A 109 -0.05 4.18 0.14
C VAL A 109 1.15 3.92 -0.74
N GLU A 110 1.02 3.05 -1.73
CA GLU A 110 2.13 2.72 -2.64
C GLU A 110 1.64 2.60 -4.07
N VAL A 111 2.50 2.86 -5.06
CA VAL A 111 2.23 2.48 -6.45
C VAL A 111 2.66 1.02 -6.63
N PRO A 112 1.75 0.09 -7.01
CA PRO A 112 2.11 -1.30 -7.17
C PRO A 112 3.10 -1.51 -8.31
N ASN A 113 3.97 -2.51 -8.19
CA ASN A 113 4.92 -2.91 -9.24
C ASN A 113 4.41 -4.03 -10.16
N VAL A 114 3.18 -4.52 -9.93
CA VAL A 114 2.56 -5.61 -10.71
C VAL A 114 2.11 -5.08 -12.07
N THR A 115 2.40 -5.79 -13.15
CA THR A 115 2.03 -5.44 -14.52
C THR A 115 1.04 -6.44 -15.10
N TRP A 116 0.43 -6.13 -16.25
CA TRP A 116 -0.45 -7.08 -16.97
C TRP A 116 0.25 -8.36 -17.42
N ASN A 117 1.58 -8.34 -17.55
CA ASN A 117 2.38 -9.51 -17.91
C ASN A 117 2.48 -10.52 -16.76
N ASP A 118 2.32 -10.06 -15.52
CA ASP A 118 2.33 -10.92 -14.33
C ASP A 118 1.01 -11.68 -14.16
N ILE A 119 0.01 -11.42 -15.00
CA ILE A 119 -1.33 -12.00 -14.94
C ILE A 119 -1.60 -12.81 -16.20
N GLY A 120 -1.69 -14.13 -16.05
CA GLY A 120 -2.03 -15.03 -17.15
C GLY A 120 -3.52 -14.99 -17.51
N GLY A 121 -3.84 -14.79 -18.80
CA GLY A 121 -5.20 -14.86 -19.32
C GLY A 121 -6.08 -13.67 -18.93
N LEU A 122 -7.40 -13.91 -18.84
CA LEU A 122 -8.41 -12.89 -18.48
C LEU A 122 -8.42 -11.65 -19.39
N GLU A 123 -8.01 -11.76 -20.65
CA GLU A 123 -7.87 -10.63 -21.59
C GLU A 123 -9.16 -9.81 -21.75
N GLY A 124 -10.33 -10.45 -21.65
CA GLY A 124 -11.61 -9.75 -21.63
C GLY A 124 -11.77 -8.82 -20.42
N VAL A 125 -11.44 -9.33 -19.22
CA VAL A 125 -11.52 -8.60 -17.95
C VAL A 125 -10.44 -7.51 -17.87
N LYS A 126 -9.23 -7.79 -18.36
CA LYS A 126 -8.15 -6.79 -18.43
C LYS A 126 -8.59 -5.57 -19.25
N ARG A 127 -9.16 -5.81 -20.44
CA ARG A 127 -9.68 -4.75 -21.30
C ARG A 127 -10.83 -4.00 -20.64
N GLU A 128 -11.80 -4.71 -20.06
CA GLU A 128 -12.94 -4.11 -19.35
C GLU A 128 -12.48 -3.20 -18.21
N LEU A 129 -11.46 -3.61 -17.45
CA LEU A 129 -10.87 -2.78 -16.40
C LEU A 129 -10.19 -1.52 -16.92
N GLN A 130 -9.48 -1.61 -18.04
CA GLN A 130 -8.91 -0.43 -18.69
C GLN A 130 -10.02 0.54 -19.12
N GLU A 131 -11.10 0.03 -19.73
CA GLU A 131 -12.23 0.85 -20.15
C GLU A 131 -12.92 1.55 -18.97
N VAL A 132 -13.05 0.86 -17.84
CA VAL A 132 -13.74 1.35 -16.65
C VAL A 132 -12.88 2.32 -15.81
N VAL A 133 -11.58 2.08 -15.69
CA VAL A 133 -10.70 2.85 -14.80
C VAL A 133 -9.87 3.89 -15.57
N GLN A 134 -9.29 3.52 -16.71
CA GLN A 134 -8.36 4.36 -17.44
C GLN A 134 -9.08 5.40 -18.30
N TYR A 135 -10.15 5.01 -19.01
CA TYR A 135 -10.81 5.94 -19.96
C TYR A 135 -11.46 7.17 -19.31
N PRO A 136 -12.08 7.08 -18.12
CA PRO A 136 -12.55 8.29 -17.43
C PRO A 136 -11.45 9.30 -17.13
N VAL A 137 -10.23 8.83 -16.92
CA VAL A 137 -9.06 9.67 -16.62
C VAL A 137 -8.43 10.22 -17.90
N GLU A 138 -8.31 9.39 -18.94
CA GLU A 138 -7.69 9.78 -20.21
C GLU A 138 -8.60 10.64 -21.11
N PHE A 139 -9.92 10.43 -21.06
CA PHE A 139 -10.88 11.07 -21.96
C PHE A 139 -12.08 11.73 -21.24
N PRO A 140 -11.85 12.57 -20.21
CA PRO A 140 -12.93 13.17 -19.42
C PRO A 140 -13.93 13.98 -20.29
N GLU A 141 -13.45 14.65 -21.34
CA GLU A 141 -14.28 15.44 -22.25
C GLU A 141 -15.31 14.60 -23.01
N LYS A 142 -15.03 13.31 -23.27
CA LYS A 142 -15.99 12.42 -23.91
C LYS A 142 -17.14 12.09 -22.96
N PHE A 143 -16.84 11.81 -21.71
CA PHE A 143 -17.86 11.53 -20.68
C PHE A 143 -18.77 12.74 -20.46
N GLU A 144 -18.18 13.95 -20.35
CA GLU A 144 -18.95 15.20 -20.25
C GLU A 144 -19.85 15.42 -21.47
N LYS A 145 -19.31 15.23 -22.69
CA LYS A 145 -20.06 15.43 -23.93
C LYS A 145 -21.30 14.52 -24.04
N PHE A 146 -21.20 13.29 -23.55
CA PHE A 146 -22.32 12.34 -23.55
C PHE A 146 -23.16 12.40 -22.27
N GLY A 147 -22.84 13.27 -21.31
CA GLY A 147 -23.54 13.38 -20.04
C GLY A 147 -23.46 12.10 -19.19
N MET A 148 -22.40 11.31 -19.38
CA MET A 148 -22.19 10.05 -18.66
C MET A 148 -21.30 10.31 -17.45
N SER A 149 -21.73 9.80 -16.29
CA SER A 149 -20.89 9.77 -15.10
C SER A 149 -20.04 8.50 -15.12
N PRO A 150 -18.72 8.59 -14.86
CA PRO A 150 -17.89 7.40 -14.73
C PRO A 150 -18.32 6.58 -13.52
N SER A 151 -18.18 5.26 -13.63
CA SER A 151 -18.40 4.35 -12.51
C SER A 151 -17.40 4.64 -11.40
N LYS A 152 -17.88 4.61 -10.16
CA LYS A 152 -17.05 4.88 -8.98
C LYS A 152 -16.29 3.65 -8.48
N GLY A 153 -16.73 2.46 -8.86
CA GLY A 153 -16.03 1.24 -8.51
C GLY A 153 -16.55 -0.01 -9.20
N VAL A 154 -15.81 -1.09 -8.99
CA VAL A 154 -16.04 -2.44 -9.55
C VAL A 154 -16.02 -3.48 -8.44
N LEU A 155 -16.80 -4.55 -8.56
CA LEU A 155 -16.73 -5.70 -7.67
C LEU A 155 -16.18 -6.94 -8.39
N PHE A 156 -14.97 -7.35 -8.04
CA PHE A 156 -14.43 -8.64 -8.44
C PHE A 156 -15.03 -9.78 -7.61
N TYR A 157 -15.58 -10.77 -8.30
CA TYR A 157 -16.01 -12.00 -7.66
C TYR A 157 -15.52 -13.24 -8.43
N GLY A 158 -15.35 -14.33 -7.70
CA GLY A 158 -14.91 -15.60 -8.25
C GLY A 158 -14.12 -16.42 -7.23
N PRO A 159 -13.68 -17.64 -7.58
CA PRO A 159 -12.97 -18.51 -6.65
C PRO A 159 -11.72 -17.86 -6.02
N PRO A 160 -11.31 -18.30 -4.82
CA PRO A 160 -10.06 -17.85 -4.22
C PRO A 160 -8.87 -18.24 -5.11
N GLY A 161 -7.83 -17.40 -5.14
CA GLY A 161 -6.61 -17.66 -5.90
C GLY A 161 -6.67 -17.33 -7.41
N CYS A 162 -7.78 -16.78 -7.92
CA CYS A 162 -7.90 -16.39 -9.35
C CYS A 162 -7.26 -15.04 -9.72
N GLY A 163 -6.37 -14.48 -8.88
CA GLY A 163 -5.64 -13.26 -9.22
C GLY A 163 -6.41 -11.94 -9.08
N LYS A 164 -7.54 -11.89 -8.35
CA LYS A 164 -8.33 -10.66 -8.11
C LYS A 164 -7.46 -9.51 -7.55
N THR A 165 -6.64 -9.81 -6.54
CA THR A 165 -5.70 -8.85 -5.94
C THR A 165 -4.62 -8.40 -6.92
N LEU A 166 -4.13 -9.31 -7.77
CA LEU A 166 -3.14 -8.96 -8.80
C LEU A 166 -3.74 -8.07 -9.88
N LEU A 167 -4.97 -8.33 -10.33
CA LEU A 167 -5.69 -7.48 -11.28
C LEU A 167 -5.86 -6.06 -10.75
N ALA A 168 -6.25 -5.91 -9.48
CA ALA A 168 -6.39 -4.60 -8.84
C ALA A 168 -5.06 -3.84 -8.78
N LYS A 169 -3.96 -4.54 -8.48
CA LYS A 169 -2.61 -3.95 -8.48
C LYS A 169 -2.14 -3.57 -9.89
N ALA A 170 -2.40 -4.41 -10.89
CA ALA A 170 -2.00 -4.16 -12.27
C ALA A 170 -2.70 -2.94 -12.88
N ILE A 171 -4.02 -2.78 -12.66
CA ILE A 171 -4.73 -1.59 -13.15
C ILE A 171 -4.27 -0.31 -12.44
N ALA A 172 -3.95 -0.38 -11.15
CA ALA A 172 -3.41 0.76 -10.42
C ALA A 172 -2.01 1.16 -10.95
N ASN A 173 -1.13 0.19 -11.22
CA ASN A 173 0.17 0.44 -11.81
C ASN A 173 0.04 1.02 -13.24
N GLU A 174 -0.84 0.46 -14.08
CA GLU A 174 -1.08 0.96 -15.45
C GLU A 174 -1.50 2.45 -15.43
N CYS A 175 -2.37 2.82 -14.49
CA CYS A 175 -2.82 4.20 -14.30
C CYS A 175 -1.81 5.08 -13.54
N GLN A 176 -0.66 4.55 -13.12
CA GLN A 176 0.30 5.21 -12.22
C GLN A 176 -0.40 5.82 -11.00
N ALA A 177 -1.38 5.09 -10.46
CA ALA A 177 -2.21 5.50 -9.34
C ALA A 177 -1.66 4.92 -8.04
N ASN A 178 -1.80 5.69 -6.96
CA ASN A 178 -1.58 5.20 -5.63
C ASN A 178 -2.55 4.04 -5.32
N PHE A 179 -2.12 3.07 -4.54
CA PHE A 179 -2.90 1.89 -4.20
C PHE A 179 -2.96 1.75 -2.69
N ILE A 180 -4.19 1.59 -2.18
CA ILE A 180 -4.45 1.32 -0.78
C ILE A 180 -5.20 0.00 -0.70
N SER A 181 -4.57 -1.03 -0.16
CA SER A 181 -5.18 -2.32 0.07
C SER A 181 -5.68 -2.41 1.49
N ILE A 182 -6.93 -2.82 1.68
CA ILE A 182 -7.51 -3.08 2.99
C ILE A 182 -8.08 -4.48 2.99
N LYS A 183 -7.63 -5.31 3.92
CA LYS A 183 -8.18 -6.67 4.07
C LYS A 183 -9.37 -6.68 5.01
N GLY A 184 -10.31 -7.57 4.76
CA GLY A 184 -11.47 -7.81 5.62
C GLY A 184 -11.20 -7.83 7.14
N PRO A 185 -10.22 -8.61 7.63
CA PRO A 185 -9.86 -8.61 9.05
C PRO A 185 -9.33 -7.26 9.57
N GLU A 186 -8.63 -6.49 8.75
CA GLU A 186 -8.11 -5.17 9.14
C GLU A 186 -9.26 -4.20 9.42
N LEU A 187 -10.34 -4.26 8.61
CA LEU A 187 -11.56 -3.48 8.81
C LEU A 187 -12.26 -3.83 10.13
N LEU A 188 -12.17 -5.08 10.60
CA LEU A 188 -12.67 -5.50 11.91
C LEU A 188 -11.76 -5.03 13.05
N THR A 189 -10.44 -5.02 12.86
CA THR A 189 -9.50 -4.52 13.88
C THR A 189 -9.58 -3.00 14.06
N MET A 190 -9.83 -2.25 12.98
CA MET A 190 -10.15 -0.81 13.03
C MET A 190 -11.39 -0.52 13.88
N TRP A 191 -12.21 -1.53 14.19
CA TRP A 191 -13.48 -1.36 14.87
C TRP A 191 -13.44 -1.42 16.41
N PHE A 192 -12.42 -2.04 17.03
CA PHE A 192 -12.37 -2.23 18.49
C PHE A 192 -12.08 -0.95 19.31
N GLY A 193 -11.98 0.23 18.67
CA GLY A 193 -11.67 1.50 19.33
C GLY A 193 -12.51 2.70 18.85
N GLU A 194 -12.48 3.04 17.55
CA GLU A 194 -13.05 4.29 16.98
C GLU A 194 -13.37 4.14 15.47
N SER A 195 -14.37 3.32 15.14
CA SER A 195 -14.46 2.67 13.82
C SER A 195 -14.90 3.53 12.62
N GLU A 196 -15.81 4.49 12.81
CA GLU A 196 -16.26 5.36 11.72
C GLU A 196 -15.21 6.42 11.34
N ALA A 197 -14.45 6.89 12.33
CA ALA A 197 -13.38 7.87 12.11
C ALA A 197 -12.28 7.27 11.22
N ASN A 198 -11.86 6.03 11.51
CA ASN A 198 -10.85 5.34 10.71
C ASN A 198 -11.25 5.15 9.24
N VAL A 199 -12.53 4.86 8.96
CA VAL A 199 -13.02 4.77 7.57
C VAL A 199 -13.01 6.14 6.89
N ARG A 200 -13.37 7.22 7.60
CA ARG A 200 -13.26 8.59 7.05
C ARG A 200 -11.82 8.94 6.74
N ASP A 201 -10.91 8.68 7.69
CA ASP A 201 -9.49 8.95 7.55
C ASP A 201 -8.87 8.16 6.38
N LEU A 202 -9.30 6.90 6.18
CA LEU A 202 -8.93 6.11 5.01
C LEU A 202 -9.32 6.78 3.69
N PHE A 203 -10.58 7.23 3.58
CA PHE A 203 -11.07 7.89 2.37
C PHE A 203 -10.44 9.28 2.19
N ASP A 204 -10.16 10.01 3.26
CA ASP A 204 -9.45 11.28 3.22
C ASP A 204 -8.01 11.10 2.77
N LYS A 205 -7.31 10.08 3.28
CA LYS A 205 -5.97 9.71 2.82
C LYS A 205 -5.97 9.36 1.34
N ALA A 206 -6.93 8.55 0.89
CA ALA A 206 -7.08 8.23 -0.54
C ALA A 206 -7.36 9.48 -1.41
N ARG A 207 -8.15 10.43 -0.90
CA ARG A 207 -8.44 11.71 -1.59
C ARG A 207 -7.22 12.63 -1.65
N GLN A 208 -6.35 12.61 -0.63
CA GLN A 208 -5.09 13.36 -0.62
C GLN A 208 -4.06 12.71 -1.54
N ALA A 209 -4.07 11.38 -1.62
CA ALA A 209 -3.25 10.58 -2.52
C ALA A 209 -3.83 10.41 -3.93
N ALA A 210 -4.79 11.24 -4.36
CA ALA A 210 -5.36 11.10 -5.71
C ALA A 210 -4.29 11.41 -6.80
N PRO A 211 -4.21 10.63 -7.90
CA PRO A 211 -5.06 9.50 -8.28
C PRO A 211 -4.80 8.24 -7.44
N CYS A 212 -5.88 7.61 -6.94
CA CYS A 212 -5.79 6.51 -5.99
C CYS A 212 -6.82 5.42 -6.27
N VAL A 213 -6.41 4.15 -6.13
CA VAL A 213 -7.28 2.97 -6.12
C VAL A 213 -7.37 2.44 -4.69
N ILE A 214 -8.58 2.38 -4.15
CA ILE A 214 -8.87 1.73 -2.87
C ILE A 214 -9.33 0.30 -3.15
N PHE A 215 -8.59 -0.69 -2.70
CA PHE A 215 -8.90 -2.10 -2.87
C PHE A 215 -9.35 -2.73 -1.56
N PHE A 216 -10.60 -3.17 -1.50
CA PHE A 216 -11.16 -3.92 -0.38
C PHE A 216 -11.11 -5.42 -0.70
N ASP A 217 -10.17 -6.14 -0.08
CA ASP A 217 -10.07 -7.60 -0.21
C ASP A 217 -10.92 -8.32 0.84
N GLU A 218 -11.39 -9.52 0.51
CA GLU A 218 -12.24 -10.34 1.38
C GLU A 218 -13.46 -9.56 1.93
N MET A 219 -14.15 -8.80 1.07
CA MET A 219 -15.33 -8.02 1.47
C MET A 219 -16.42 -8.89 2.11
N ASP A 220 -16.49 -10.17 1.77
CA ASP A 220 -17.41 -11.14 2.36
C ASP A 220 -17.17 -11.44 3.84
N SER A 221 -16.03 -11.02 4.39
CA SER A 221 -15.77 -11.09 5.84
C SER A 221 -16.60 -10.07 6.64
N ILE A 222 -16.88 -8.90 6.06
CA ILE A 222 -17.56 -7.77 6.72
C ILE A 222 -18.91 -7.39 6.11
N ALA A 223 -19.13 -7.67 4.82
CA ALA A 223 -20.30 -7.28 4.04
C ALA A 223 -21.37 -8.37 3.96
N LYS A 224 -21.50 -9.18 5.01
CA LYS A 224 -22.46 -10.29 5.01
C LYS A 224 -23.88 -9.75 5.09
N ALA A 225 -24.76 -10.26 4.23
CA ALA A 225 -26.17 -9.92 4.23
C ALA A 225 -26.79 -10.22 5.62
N ARG A 226 -27.58 -9.26 6.10
CA ARG A 226 -28.27 -9.32 7.40
C ARG A 226 -29.02 -10.64 7.54
N GLY A 227 -28.71 -11.40 8.58
CA GLY A 227 -29.39 -12.66 8.91
C GLY A 227 -28.71 -13.94 8.40
N SER A 228 -27.55 -13.86 7.73
CA SER A 228 -26.78 -15.07 7.32
C SER A 228 -25.90 -15.67 8.43
N GLY A 229 -25.84 -15.06 9.61
CA GLY A 229 -25.14 -15.55 10.80
C GLY A 229 -25.98 -15.42 12.06
N GLY A 230 -25.86 -16.39 12.98
CA GLY A 230 -26.58 -16.42 14.25
C GLY A 230 -26.39 -15.17 15.12
N ALA A 231 -27.35 -14.93 16.01
CA ALA A 231 -27.48 -13.73 16.83
C ALA A 231 -26.16 -13.32 17.52
N GLY A 232 -25.64 -12.13 17.17
CA GLY A 232 -24.60 -11.42 17.92
C GLY A 232 -23.36 -10.97 17.12
N GLY A 233 -23.09 -11.51 15.93
CA GLY A 233 -21.83 -11.26 15.21
C GLY A 233 -21.85 -10.18 14.10
N SER A 234 -23.02 -9.72 13.65
CA SER A 234 -23.16 -8.94 12.39
C SER A 234 -23.17 -7.42 12.54
N GLU A 235 -23.43 -6.86 13.73
CA GLU A 235 -23.69 -5.42 13.87
C GLU A 235 -22.44 -4.54 13.66
N ALA A 236 -21.25 -5.08 13.85
CA ALA A 236 -19.98 -4.38 13.66
C ALA A 236 -19.66 -4.21 12.17
N GLY A 237 -19.67 -5.32 11.42
CA GLY A 237 -19.43 -5.32 9.97
C GLY A 237 -20.44 -4.47 9.21
N ASP A 238 -21.72 -4.57 9.57
CA ASP A 238 -22.80 -3.78 8.97
C ASP A 238 -22.54 -2.27 9.11
N ARG A 239 -22.06 -1.81 10.26
CA ARG A 239 -21.74 -0.39 10.49
C ARG A 239 -20.55 0.08 9.65
N VAL A 240 -19.49 -0.72 9.57
CA VAL A 240 -18.31 -0.41 8.74
C VAL A 240 -18.71 -0.29 7.28
N ILE A 241 -19.51 -1.24 6.78
CA ILE A 241 -20.01 -1.21 5.40
C ILE A 241 -20.89 0.01 5.15
N ASN A 242 -21.80 0.35 6.07
CA ASN A 242 -22.61 1.56 5.93
C ASN A 242 -21.75 2.84 5.87
N GLN A 243 -20.67 2.92 6.65
CA GLN A 243 -19.75 4.05 6.57
C GLN A 243 -18.99 4.08 5.24
N ILE A 244 -18.49 2.94 4.75
CA ILE A 244 -17.86 2.84 3.41
C ILE A 244 -18.84 3.33 2.34
N LEU A 245 -20.09 2.86 2.36
CA LEU A 245 -21.13 3.28 1.41
C LEU A 245 -21.42 4.78 1.51
N THR A 246 -21.41 5.34 2.72
CA THR A 246 -21.60 6.79 2.95
C THR A 246 -20.46 7.60 2.33
N GLU A 247 -19.21 7.15 2.50
CA GLU A 247 -18.04 7.80 1.88
C GLU A 247 -18.05 7.69 0.36
N MET A 248 -18.47 6.54 -0.18
CA MET A 248 -18.63 6.31 -1.63
C MET A 248 -19.67 7.23 -2.26
N ASP A 249 -20.82 7.36 -1.60
CA ASP A 249 -21.91 8.23 -2.06
C ASP A 249 -21.47 9.71 -1.97
N GLY A 250 -20.73 10.07 -0.91
CA GLY A 250 -20.18 11.41 -0.67
C GLY A 250 -18.99 11.81 -1.57
N MET A 251 -18.37 10.86 -2.29
CA MET A 251 -17.29 11.17 -3.22
C MET A 251 -17.79 12.02 -4.40
N GLY A 252 -17.25 13.25 -4.50
CA GLY A 252 -17.52 14.15 -5.62
C GLY A 252 -16.83 13.69 -6.91
N ALA A 253 -17.45 13.98 -8.07
CA ALA A 253 -16.98 13.55 -9.39
C ALA A 253 -15.60 14.07 -9.82
N LYS A 254 -15.00 15.00 -9.08
CA LYS A 254 -13.73 15.68 -9.44
C LYS A 254 -12.47 15.02 -8.86
N LYS A 255 -12.58 14.15 -7.85
CA LYS A 255 -11.42 13.47 -7.26
C LYS A 255 -11.33 12.06 -7.84
N SER A 256 -10.21 11.75 -8.49
CA SER A 256 -9.91 10.48 -9.15
C SER A 256 -9.57 9.38 -8.13
N VAL A 257 -10.52 9.08 -7.25
CA VAL A 257 -10.46 7.92 -6.35
C VAL A 257 -11.37 6.84 -6.93
N PHE A 258 -10.80 5.67 -7.22
CA PHE A 258 -11.50 4.52 -7.76
C PHE A 258 -11.54 3.40 -6.74
N ILE A 259 -12.66 2.66 -6.66
CA ILE A 259 -12.84 1.64 -5.63
C ILE A 259 -12.99 0.27 -6.27
N ILE A 260 -12.23 -0.70 -5.77
CA ILE A 260 -12.33 -2.08 -6.21
C ILE A 260 -12.64 -2.94 -4.99
N GLY A 261 -13.77 -3.64 -5.03
CA GLY A 261 -14.09 -4.68 -4.06
C GLY A 261 -13.68 -6.05 -4.59
N ALA A 262 -13.26 -6.97 -3.71
CA ALA A 262 -13.09 -8.37 -4.05
C ALA A 262 -13.80 -9.28 -3.05
N THR A 263 -14.46 -10.32 -3.56
CA THR A 263 -15.15 -11.32 -2.76
C THR A 263 -15.01 -12.72 -3.39
N ASN A 264 -14.94 -13.75 -2.54
CA ASN A 264 -15.06 -15.14 -3.00
C ASN A 264 -16.51 -15.63 -2.96
N ARG A 265 -17.40 -14.86 -2.32
CA ARG A 265 -18.76 -15.24 -1.99
C ARG A 265 -19.74 -14.12 -2.33
N PRO A 266 -20.06 -13.92 -3.62
CA PRO A 266 -21.00 -12.87 -4.03
C PRO A 266 -22.43 -13.12 -3.47
N ASP A 267 -22.76 -14.38 -3.15
CA ASP A 267 -24.05 -14.80 -2.59
C ASP A 267 -24.38 -14.17 -1.23
N ILE A 268 -23.36 -13.78 -0.46
CA ILE A 268 -23.55 -13.20 0.87
C ILE A 268 -23.28 -11.70 0.93
N ILE A 269 -22.93 -11.04 -0.17
CA ILE A 269 -22.69 -9.59 -0.16
C ILE A 269 -24.01 -8.84 -0.01
N ASP A 270 -24.04 -7.81 0.85
CA ASP A 270 -25.18 -6.91 0.98
C ASP A 270 -25.50 -6.27 -0.40
N PRO A 271 -26.72 -6.47 -0.95
CA PRO A 271 -27.13 -5.89 -2.22
C PRO A 271 -27.04 -4.35 -2.29
N ALA A 272 -26.97 -3.67 -1.14
CA ALA A 272 -26.72 -2.24 -1.08
C ALA A 272 -25.38 -1.85 -1.70
N VAL A 273 -24.36 -2.72 -1.66
CA VAL A 273 -23.04 -2.48 -2.25
C VAL A 273 -23.10 -2.41 -3.77
N LEU A 274 -24.02 -3.17 -4.39
CA LEU A 274 -24.18 -3.32 -5.83
C LEU A 274 -25.12 -2.27 -6.47
N ARG A 275 -25.57 -1.27 -5.71
CA ARG A 275 -26.51 -0.27 -6.24
C ARG A 275 -25.79 0.67 -7.23
N PRO A 276 -26.50 1.19 -8.25
CA PRO A 276 -25.94 2.13 -9.21
C PRO A 276 -25.20 3.30 -8.54
N GLY A 277 -23.99 3.59 -9.02
CA GLY A 277 -23.12 4.62 -8.44
C GLY A 277 -22.25 4.15 -7.26
N ARG A 278 -22.19 2.84 -6.99
CA ARG A 278 -21.32 2.22 -5.98
C ARG A 278 -20.36 1.22 -6.61
N LEU A 279 -20.51 -0.08 -6.35
CA LEU A 279 -19.78 -1.17 -7.01
C LEU A 279 -20.75 -1.89 -7.97
N ASP A 280 -21.20 -1.18 -8.98
CA ASP A 280 -22.24 -1.61 -9.92
C ASP A 280 -21.69 -2.22 -11.22
N GLN A 281 -20.36 -2.26 -11.36
CA GLN A 281 -19.63 -2.90 -12.46
C GLN A 281 -18.99 -4.22 -12.01
#